data_AF-A0A7L3PTH6-F1
#
_entry.id   AF-A0A7L3PTH6-F1
#
_cell.length_a   1.000
_cell.length_b   1.000
_cell.length_c   1.000
_cell.angle_alpha   90.00
_cell.angle_beta   90.00
_cell.angle_gamma   90.00
#
_symmetry.space_group_name_H-M   'P 1'
#
loop_
_entity.id
_entity.type
_entity.pdbx_description
1 polymer ?
#
loop_
_entity_poly.entity_id
_entity_poly.type
_entity_poly.pdbx_seq_one_letter_code
_entity_poly.pdbx_strand_id
1 'polypeptide(L)'
;MLLTQGLKSLLPHVLRRVIRCNRLSISNTSGMAEGYKQANVVILHKSLADDFEKFCRANDGPLPLLYRSQPGDWKCPSLSSDSDIRTDCLQYRIYEHGVCTGSLKSLTEYSEQLKDMVTFYLGCSFSFEKAVQNAGIPIRNVEQKCNVSMYKTAVPCYSVSPFCCNLVVTMRPIPESKLNTAVQATSELKEAHGAPIHMGDPGLLGIQDLSKPDYGDPVHLHPGDIPVFWACGVTGVEAVINCKAPLAFTHSPGCMFVTDLKNDSVGSLRGGPQVHCISQDPLHFSVVSAEAAQKIKTLETLIGVDPGERGIIHLQRQDELLKACLAISHAQSVLITTGFPTHFTYEPPEENDGPPGALAIAAILQALEKDVAIVTDQRAMDLNKKIIEEAVQLGILKKPVPLLSYQKESADSALMFLCDNGNPGRPRY
;
A
#
# COMPACT_ATOMS: atom_id res chain seq x y z
N MET A 1 11.85 -31.28 -16.79
CA MET A 1 10.66 -31.53 -15.93
C MET A 1 10.98 -32.36 -14.68
N LEU A 2 11.82 -33.40 -14.73
CA LEU A 2 12.20 -34.21 -13.55
C LEU A 2 13.03 -33.45 -12.48
N LEU A 3 13.93 -32.54 -12.88
CA LEU A 3 14.75 -31.74 -11.95
C LEU A 3 13.92 -30.73 -11.11
N THR A 4 12.92 -30.08 -11.70
CA THR A 4 12.13 -29.03 -11.04
C THR A 4 11.16 -29.58 -9.99
N GLN A 5 10.62 -30.78 -10.18
CA GLN A 5 9.79 -31.45 -9.17
C GLN A 5 10.59 -31.83 -7.93
N GLY A 6 11.86 -32.25 -8.09
CA GLY A 6 12.73 -32.58 -6.96
C GLY A 6 13.06 -31.37 -6.08
N LEU A 7 13.22 -30.18 -6.68
CA LEU A 7 13.56 -28.94 -5.95
C LEU A 7 12.40 -28.38 -5.12
N LYS A 8 11.15 -28.72 -5.47
CA LYS A 8 9.96 -28.29 -4.74
C LYS A 8 9.92 -28.86 -3.32
N SER A 9 10.33 -30.11 -3.15
CA SER A 9 10.30 -30.81 -1.85
C SER A 9 11.64 -30.80 -1.10
N LEU A 10 12.68 -30.15 -1.64
CA LEU A 10 13.96 -30.06 -0.95
C LEU A 10 13.83 -29.25 0.34
N LEU A 11 14.56 -29.70 1.37
CA LEU A 11 14.78 -28.91 2.56
C LEU A 11 15.62 -27.68 2.22
N PRO A 12 15.35 -26.50 2.82
CA PRO A 12 16.03 -25.26 2.48
C PRO A 12 17.56 -25.33 2.54
N HIS A 13 18.14 -25.98 3.55
CA HIS A 13 19.60 -26.14 3.65
C HIS A 13 20.21 -26.95 2.51
N VAL A 14 19.50 -27.98 2.01
CA VAL A 14 19.95 -28.75 0.84
C VAL A 14 19.90 -27.86 -0.38
N LEU A 15 18.81 -27.12 -0.56
CA LEU A 15 18.65 -26.21 -1.69
C LEU A 15 19.75 -25.14 -1.71
N ARG A 16 20.03 -24.47 -0.59
CA ARG A 16 21.13 -23.48 -0.48
C ARG A 16 22.48 -24.09 -0.83
N ARG A 17 22.78 -25.32 -0.38
CA ARG A 17 24.03 -26.02 -0.76
C ARG A 17 24.11 -26.29 -2.26
N VAL A 18 22.99 -26.62 -2.90
CA VAL A 18 22.95 -26.85 -4.34
C VAL A 18 23.14 -25.53 -5.10
N ILE A 19 22.52 -24.43 -4.65
CA ILE A 19 22.71 -23.07 -5.18
C ILE A 19 24.19 -22.67 -5.05
N ARG A 20 24.78 -22.86 -3.86
CA ARG A 20 26.19 -22.57 -3.55
C ARG A 20 27.17 -23.30 -4.47
N CYS A 21 26.84 -24.52 -4.91
CA CYS A 21 27.65 -25.27 -5.87
C CYS A 21 27.57 -24.73 -7.31
N ASN A 22 26.65 -23.79 -7.62
CA ASN A 22 26.38 -23.24 -8.95
C ASN A 22 26.15 -24.32 -10.03
N ARG A 23 25.53 -25.44 -9.64
CA ARG A 23 25.26 -26.58 -10.55
C ARG A 23 23.84 -26.60 -11.12
N LEU A 24 23.04 -25.57 -10.83
CA LEU A 24 21.67 -25.46 -11.31
C LEU A 24 21.60 -24.48 -12.49
N SER A 25 21.04 -24.94 -13.60
CA SER A 25 20.62 -24.08 -14.72
C SER A 25 19.18 -23.63 -14.49
N ILE A 26 18.96 -22.78 -13.47
CA ILE A 26 17.62 -22.29 -13.10
C ILE A 26 17.67 -20.78 -12.94
N SER A 27 16.61 -20.11 -13.39
CA SER A 27 16.51 -18.65 -13.48
C SER A 27 15.81 -17.98 -12.30
N ASN A 28 15.08 -18.73 -11.45
CA ASN A 28 14.38 -18.19 -10.29
C ASN A 28 14.19 -19.24 -9.17
N THR A 29 13.85 -18.80 -7.97
CA THR A 29 13.55 -19.64 -6.79
C THR A 29 12.06 -19.93 -6.64
N SER A 30 11.25 -19.60 -7.66
CA SER A 30 9.80 -19.76 -7.62
C SER A 30 9.41 -21.23 -7.42
N GLY A 31 8.57 -21.50 -6.42
CA GLY A 31 8.08 -22.84 -6.11
C GLY A 31 9.14 -23.81 -5.55
N MET A 32 10.34 -23.36 -5.22
CA MET A 32 11.36 -24.18 -4.56
C MET A 32 11.18 -24.20 -3.03
N ALA A 33 11.57 -25.32 -2.38
CA ALA A 33 11.44 -25.52 -0.94
C ALA A 33 10.04 -25.13 -0.41
N GLU A 34 9.02 -25.79 -0.95
CA GLU A 34 7.63 -25.47 -0.67
C GLU A 34 7.32 -25.55 0.84
N GLY A 35 6.63 -24.55 1.36
CA GLY A 35 6.26 -24.46 2.77
C GLY A 35 7.24 -23.67 3.64
N TYR A 36 8.35 -23.18 3.04
CA TYR A 36 9.31 -22.32 3.72
C TYR A 36 9.24 -20.88 3.21
N LYS A 37 9.57 -19.92 4.08
CA LYS A 37 9.63 -18.49 3.76
C LYS A 37 10.85 -18.24 2.87
N GLN A 38 10.67 -17.38 1.87
CA GLN A 38 11.77 -16.79 1.11
C GLN A 38 11.90 -15.31 1.51
N ALA A 39 13.11 -14.76 1.41
CA ALA A 39 13.41 -13.39 1.78
C ALA A 39 14.04 -12.63 0.62
N ASN A 40 13.58 -11.40 0.41
CA ASN A 40 14.29 -10.42 -0.38
C ASN A 40 15.56 -10.00 0.38
N VAL A 41 16.64 -9.71 -0.34
CA VAL A 41 17.93 -9.34 0.25
C VAL A 41 18.35 -7.97 -0.25
N VAL A 42 18.79 -7.12 0.70
CA VAL A 42 19.48 -5.85 0.48
C VAL A 42 20.76 -5.84 1.33
N ILE A 43 21.89 -5.43 0.75
CA ILE A 43 23.20 -5.37 1.41
C ILE A 43 23.77 -3.97 1.20
N LEU A 44 24.06 -3.29 2.32
CA LEU A 44 24.50 -1.89 2.33
C LEU A 44 25.68 -1.72 3.28
N HIS A 45 26.50 -0.70 3.04
CA HIS A 45 27.56 -0.33 3.96
C HIS A 45 26.99 0.03 5.35
N LYS A 46 27.71 -0.34 6.42
CA LYS A 46 27.27 -0.17 7.82
C LYS A 46 26.87 1.25 8.20
N SER A 47 27.44 2.26 7.53
CA SER A 47 27.09 3.67 7.76
C SER A 47 25.65 4.03 7.36
N LEU A 48 25.01 3.21 6.52
CA LEU A 48 23.62 3.40 6.08
C LEU A 48 22.63 2.49 6.81
N ALA A 49 23.13 1.57 7.64
CA ALA A 49 22.34 0.47 8.15
C ALA A 49 21.23 0.90 9.12
N ASP A 50 21.53 1.84 10.02
CA ASP A 50 20.54 2.31 11.00
C ASP A 50 19.41 3.09 10.34
N ASP A 51 19.73 3.90 9.33
CA ASP A 51 18.73 4.68 8.61
C ASP A 51 17.91 3.79 7.67
N PHE A 52 18.51 2.75 7.09
CA PHE A 52 17.75 1.75 6.31
C PHE A 52 16.81 0.94 7.20
N GLU A 53 17.23 0.56 8.41
CA GLU A 53 16.33 -0.13 9.35
C GLU A 53 15.14 0.76 9.76
N LYS A 54 15.40 2.05 10.09
CA LYS A 54 14.32 3.02 10.34
C LYS A 54 13.40 3.15 9.14
N PHE A 55 13.96 3.21 7.92
CA PHE A 55 13.19 3.26 6.68
C PHE A 55 12.30 2.02 6.50
N CYS A 56 12.83 0.81 6.74
CA CYS A 56 12.04 -0.42 6.69
C CYS A 56 10.91 -0.41 7.74
N ARG A 57 11.19 0.01 8.97
CA ARG A 57 10.17 0.07 10.04
C ARG A 57 9.08 1.11 9.75
N ALA A 58 9.43 2.23 9.13
CA ALA A 58 8.47 3.25 8.71
C ALA A 58 7.63 2.80 7.50
N ASN A 59 8.08 1.78 6.77
CA ASN A 59 7.45 1.26 5.54
C ASN A 59 7.34 -0.27 5.61
N ASP A 60 6.77 -0.79 6.70
CA ASP A 60 6.75 -2.22 7.03
C ASP A 60 5.90 -3.07 6.07
N GLY A 61 4.88 -2.48 5.42
CA GLY A 61 4.09 -3.14 4.38
C GLY A 61 4.93 -3.64 3.19
N PRO A 62 5.67 -2.76 2.47
CA PRO A 62 6.58 -3.19 1.42
C PRO A 62 7.88 -3.81 1.95
N LEU A 63 8.37 -3.42 3.14
CA LEU A 63 9.70 -3.79 3.66
C LEU A 63 9.63 -4.48 5.04
N PRO A 64 8.91 -5.61 5.17
CA PRO A 64 8.81 -6.31 6.45
C PRO A 64 10.19 -6.88 6.82
N LEU A 65 10.85 -6.29 7.81
CA LEU A 65 12.21 -6.66 8.20
C LEU A 65 12.20 -7.95 9.02
N LEU A 66 12.71 -9.05 8.45
CA LEU A 66 12.83 -10.34 9.13
C LEU A 66 14.13 -10.46 9.93
N TYR A 67 15.23 -9.95 9.38
CA TYR A 67 16.54 -10.01 10.03
C TYR A 67 17.49 -8.92 9.51
N ARG A 68 18.31 -8.40 10.42
CA ARG A 68 19.45 -7.52 10.15
C ARG A 68 20.71 -8.19 10.68
N SER A 69 21.71 -8.39 9.83
CA SER A 69 23.01 -8.95 10.24
C SER A 69 23.83 -7.92 11.03
N GLN A 70 24.87 -8.40 11.72
CA GLN A 70 25.96 -7.52 12.14
C GLN A 70 26.82 -7.13 10.94
N PRO A 71 27.53 -5.98 10.97
CA PRO A 71 28.50 -5.64 9.95
C PRO A 71 29.54 -6.76 9.75
N GLY A 72 29.74 -7.18 8.51
CA GLY A 72 30.70 -8.23 8.17
C GLY A 72 30.22 -9.66 8.40
N ASP A 73 29.05 -9.85 9.00
CA ASP A 73 28.47 -11.18 9.18
C ASP A 73 27.77 -11.64 7.90
N TRP A 74 28.10 -12.85 7.44
CA TRP A 74 27.51 -13.46 6.25
C TRP A 74 26.39 -14.44 6.60
N LYS A 75 26.18 -14.70 7.89
CA LYS A 75 25.18 -15.64 8.40
C LYS A 75 23.91 -14.91 8.81
N CYS A 76 22.81 -15.66 8.85
CA CYS A 76 21.53 -15.22 9.39
C CYS A 76 20.93 -16.30 10.30
N PRO A 77 21.50 -16.53 11.51
CA PRO A 77 21.16 -17.69 12.34
C PRO A 77 19.68 -17.78 12.77
N SER A 78 18.96 -16.65 12.83
CA SER A 78 17.52 -16.65 13.10
C SER A 78 16.67 -17.15 11.93
N LEU A 79 17.18 -17.05 10.69
CA LEU A 79 16.48 -17.45 9.47
C LEU A 79 17.01 -18.76 8.91
N SER A 80 18.26 -19.11 9.18
CA SER A 80 18.94 -20.26 8.59
C SER A 80 20.12 -20.74 9.43
N SER A 81 20.17 -22.05 9.66
CA SER A 81 21.22 -22.74 10.42
C SER A 81 22.55 -22.90 9.66
N ASP A 82 22.53 -22.86 8.32
CA ASP A 82 23.69 -23.01 7.42
C ASP A 82 23.53 -22.01 6.27
N SER A 83 23.80 -20.73 6.59
CA SER A 83 23.69 -19.61 5.66
C SER A 83 25.06 -19.00 5.34
N ASP A 84 25.24 -18.65 4.07
CA ASP A 84 26.29 -17.78 3.58
C ASP A 84 25.73 -16.88 2.47
N ILE A 85 25.42 -15.63 2.81
CA ILE A 85 24.79 -14.70 1.87
C ILE A 85 25.64 -14.35 0.66
N ARG A 86 26.91 -14.76 0.62
CA ARG A 86 27.73 -14.53 -0.57
C ARG A 86 27.35 -15.46 -1.70
N THR A 87 26.75 -16.61 -1.40
CA THR A 87 26.56 -17.71 -2.37
C THR A 87 25.17 -18.32 -2.36
N ASP A 88 24.32 -17.95 -1.40
CA ASP A 88 23.07 -18.67 -1.15
C ASP A 88 21.84 -18.10 -1.90
N CYS A 89 21.99 -17.03 -2.67
CA CYS A 89 21.04 -16.61 -3.71
C CYS A 89 21.52 -17.07 -5.10
N LEU A 90 20.57 -17.40 -5.99
CA LEU A 90 20.89 -17.80 -7.37
C LEU A 90 21.63 -16.71 -8.16
N GLN A 91 21.28 -15.45 -7.90
CA GLN A 91 21.87 -14.29 -8.56
C GLN A 91 21.65 -13.03 -7.70
N TYR A 92 22.65 -12.15 -7.71
CA TYR A 92 22.67 -10.83 -7.11
C TYR A 92 22.72 -9.76 -8.19
N ARG A 93 22.29 -8.55 -7.84
CA ARG A 93 22.54 -7.31 -8.57
C ARG A 93 23.52 -6.44 -7.81
N ILE A 94 24.39 -5.78 -8.55
CA ILE A 94 25.34 -4.79 -8.01
C ILE A 94 24.82 -3.41 -8.37
N TYR A 95 24.83 -2.51 -7.41
CA TYR A 95 24.52 -1.10 -7.61
C TYR A 95 25.69 -0.24 -7.18
N GLU A 96 26.15 0.63 -8.08
CA GLU A 96 27.19 1.61 -7.82
C GLU A 96 26.61 3.00 -8.09
N HIS A 97 26.60 3.84 -7.06
CA HIS A 97 25.98 5.17 -7.10
C HIS A 97 24.53 5.17 -7.61
N GLY A 98 23.78 4.11 -7.28
CA GLY A 98 22.38 3.93 -7.68
C GLY A 98 22.17 3.32 -9.07
N VAL A 99 23.24 3.05 -9.83
CA VAL A 99 23.16 2.43 -11.16
C VAL A 99 23.42 0.93 -11.03
N CYS A 100 22.54 0.09 -11.61
CA CYS A 100 22.76 -1.35 -11.67
C CYS A 100 23.89 -1.66 -12.66
N THR A 101 25.08 -2.01 -12.18
CA THR A 101 26.27 -2.22 -13.04
C THR A 101 26.46 -3.66 -13.49
N GLY A 102 25.72 -4.61 -12.92
CA GLY A 102 25.74 -5.98 -13.39
C GLY A 102 24.96 -6.95 -12.51
N SER A 103 25.12 -8.24 -12.85
CA SER A 103 24.59 -9.34 -12.07
C SER A 103 25.68 -10.36 -11.78
N LEU A 104 25.64 -10.94 -10.59
CA LEU A 104 26.63 -11.92 -10.12
C LEU A 104 25.93 -13.17 -9.63
N LYS A 105 26.60 -14.33 -9.74
CA LYS A 105 26.14 -15.56 -9.07
C LYS A 105 26.72 -15.74 -7.67
N SER A 106 27.75 -14.97 -7.33
CA SER A 106 28.44 -15.03 -6.05
C SER A 106 29.01 -13.66 -5.71
N LEU A 107 29.01 -13.31 -4.43
CA LEU A 107 29.66 -12.12 -3.87
C LEU A 107 31.03 -12.45 -3.25
N THR A 108 31.58 -13.64 -3.49
CA THR A 108 32.88 -14.06 -2.92
C THR A 108 34.02 -13.13 -3.30
N GLU A 109 34.01 -12.56 -4.51
CA GLU A 109 35.00 -11.58 -4.98
C GLU A 109 34.92 -10.24 -4.24
N TYR A 110 33.80 -9.98 -3.55
CA TYR A 110 33.55 -8.79 -2.73
C TYR A 110 33.72 -9.05 -1.24
N SER A 111 34.36 -10.16 -0.84
CA SER A 111 34.47 -10.55 0.58
C SER A 111 35.16 -9.50 1.45
N GLU A 112 36.09 -8.72 0.91
CA GLU A 112 36.75 -7.63 1.64
C GLU A 112 35.77 -6.46 1.89
N GLN A 113 35.05 -6.03 0.87
CA GLN A 113 34.03 -4.98 0.96
C GLN A 113 32.90 -5.39 1.91
N LEU A 114 32.51 -6.66 1.88
CA LEU A 114 31.44 -7.20 2.71
C LEU A 114 31.76 -7.15 4.22
N LYS A 115 33.03 -7.02 4.63
CA LYS A 115 33.41 -6.87 6.06
C LYS A 115 32.78 -5.63 6.71
N ASP A 116 32.52 -4.59 5.92
CA ASP A 116 31.88 -3.35 6.37
C ASP A 116 30.42 -3.24 5.92
N MET A 117 29.80 -4.32 5.46
CA MET A 117 28.42 -4.34 5.01
C MET A 117 27.48 -5.06 5.97
N VAL A 118 26.23 -4.61 5.96
CA VAL A 118 25.11 -5.17 6.70
C VAL A 118 24.11 -5.74 5.70
N THR A 119 23.64 -6.95 5.99
CA THR A 119 22.63 -7.65 5.18
C THR A 119 21.27 -7.54 5.85
N PHE A 120 20.28 -7.12 5.07
CA PHE A 120 18.88 -7.05 5.45
C PHE A 120 18.09 -8.11 4.71
N TYR A 121 17.35 -8.91 5.47
CA TYR A 121 16.42 -9.92 4.96
C TYR A 121 15.02 -9.40 5.16
N LEU A 122 14.32 -9.15 4.05
CA LEU A 122 12.98 -8.61 4.03
C LEU A 122 12.01 -9.71 3.62
N GLY A 123 10.84 -9.76 4.23
CA GLY A 123 9.80 -10.73 3.89
C GLY A 123 9.39 -10.66 2.42
N CYS A 124 8.92 -11.78 1.89
CA CYS A 124 8.60 -11.95 0.48
C CYS A 124 7.23 -12.60 0.30
N SER A 125 6.60 -12.27 -0.83
CA SER A 125 5.25 -12.67 -1.25
C SER A 125 5.07 -14.15 -1.62
N PHE A 126 5.90 -15.08 -1.15
CA PHE A 126 5.76 -16.48 -1.59
C PHE A 126 4.66 -17.24 -0.84
N SER A 127 4.44 -16.92 0.44
CA SER A 127 3.29 -17.43 1.21
C SER A 127 1.95 -16.94 0.64
N PHE A 128 1.95 -15.75 0.02
CA PHE A 128 0.78 -15.16 -0.63
C PHE A 128 0.20 -16.06 -1.73
N GLU A 129 1.02 -16.53 -2.69
CA GLU A 129 0.49 -17.28 -3.84
C GLU A 129 -0.19 -18.58 -3.38
N LYS A 130 0.39 -19.25 -2.38
CA LYS A 130 -0.18 -20.47 -1.81
C LYS A 130 -1.48 -20.19 -1.07
N ALA A 131 -1.55 -19.11 -0.29
CA ALA A 131 -2.78 -18.73 0.41
C ALA A 131 -3.92 -18.43 -0.58
N VAL A 132 -3.62 -17.68 -1.64
CA VAL A 132 -4.57 -17.31 -2.71
C VAL A 132 -5.03 -18.56 -3.49
N GLN A 133 -4.11 -19.46 -3.86
CA GLN A 133 -4.45 -20.73 -4.52
C GLN A 133 -5.30 -21.64 -3.64
N ASN A 134 -4.97 -21.79 -2.36
CA ASN A 134 -5.74 -22.60 -1.41
C ASN A 134 -7.16 -22.06 -1.22
N ALA A 135 -7.33 -20.75 -1.34
CA ALA A 135 -8.64 -20.08 -1.32
C ALA A 135 -9.39 -20.18 -2.67
N GLY A 136 -8.85 -20.95 -3.63
CA GLY A 136 -9.46 -21.18 -4.93
C GLY A 136 -9.41 -19.98 -5.87
N ILE A 137 -8.55 -18.99 -5.62
CA ILE A 137 -8.45 -17.78 -6.43
C ILE A 137 -7.45 -18.04 -7.58
N PRO A 138 -7.83 -17.72 -8.83
CA PRO A 138 -6.92 -17.91 -9.96
C PRO A 138 -5.74 -16.93 -9.87
N ILE A 139 -4.55 -17.39 -10.29
CA ILE A 139 -3.35 -16.56 -10.36
C ILE A 139 -2.95 -16.43 -11.83
N ARG A 140 -3.36 -15.32 -12.44
CA ARG A 140 -3.25 -15.11 -13.90
C ARG A 140 -1.82 -15.19 -14.42
N ASN A 141 -0.84 -14.64 -13.70
CA ASN A 141 0.57 -14.71 -14.12
C ASN A 141 1.09 -16.16 -14.15
N VAL A 142 0.63 -17.02 -13.23
CA VAL A 142 0.96 -18.45 -13.22
C VAL A 142 0.28 -19.18 -14.39
N GLU A 143 -1.00 -18.89 -14.66
CA GLU A 143 -1.74 -19.42 -15.81
C GLU A 143 -1.05 -19.04 -17.14
N GLN A 144 -0.57 -17.80 -17.22
CA GLN A 144 0.11 -17.22 -18.39
C GLN A 144 1.62 -17.52 -18.45
N LYS A 145 2.17 -18.21 -17.44
CA LYS A 145 3.60 -18.57 -17.33
C LYS A 145 4.55 -17.38 -17.43
N CYS A 146 4.17 -16.26 -16.82
CA CYS A 146 4.96 -15.04 -16.78
C CYS A 146 5.21 -14.59 -15.33
N ASN A 147 6.16 -13.69 -15.13
CA ASN A 147 6.37 -13.06 -13.84
C ASN A 147 5.21 -12.10 -13.53
N VAL A 148 4.97 -11.86 -12.24
CA VAL A 148 3.94 -10.89 -11.83
C VAL A 148 4.30 -9.47 -12.29
N SER A 149 3.31 -8.73 -12.79
CA SER A 149 3.48 -7.30 -13.10
C SER A 149 3.77 -6.51 -11.84
N MET A 150 4.77 -5.63 -11.89
CA MET A 150 5.08 -4.69 -10.82
C MET A 150 5.18 -3.26 -11.34
N TYR A 151 4.67 -2.30 -10.58
CA TYR A 151 4.58 -0.90 -10.99
C TYR A 151 5.11 0.02 -9.89
N LYS A 152 5.85 1.05 -10.30
CA LYS A 152 6.17 2.20 -9.46
C LYS A 152 4.93 3.08 -9.39
N THR A 153 4.46 3.35 -8.18
CA THR A 153 3.29 4.19 -7.96
C THR A 153 3.67 5.67 -7.84
N ALA A 154 2.68 6.55 -7.79
CA ALA A 154 2.84 7.94 -7.36
C ALA A 154 2.84 8.08 -5.83
N VAL A 155 2.62 6.99 -5.08
CA VAL A 155 2.54 7.01 -3.61
C VAL A 155 3.95 6.99 -3.02
N PRO A 156 4.38 8.05 -2.31
CA PRO A 156 5.70 8.09 -1.70
C PRO A 156 5.79 7.18 -0.48
N CYS A 157 6.94 6.56 -0.26
CA CYS A 157 7.29 5.96 1.02
C CYS A 157 7.61 7.05 2.06
N TYR A 158 7.42 6.73 3.35
CA TYR A 158 7.94 7.55 4.43
C TYR A 158 9.46 7.65 4.30
N SER A 159 9.97 8.87 4.18
CA SER A 159 11.38 9.12 3.91
C SER A 159 12.21 9.11 5.19
N VAL A 160 13.40 8.49 5.12
CA VAL A 160 14.42 8.53 6.18
C VAL A 160 15.75 8.73 5.48
N SER A 161 16.33 9.92 5.56
CA SER A 161 17.56 10.28 4.82
C SER A 161 18.65 9.21 5.01
N PRO A 162 19.30 8.72 3.93
CA PRO A 162 19.17 9.15 2.52
C PRO A 162 18.08 8.41 1.71
N PHE A 163 17.27 7.55 2.33
CA PHE A 163 16.26 6.74 1.66
C PHE A 163 14.96 7.51 1.42
N CYS A 164 14.65 7.71 0.14
CA CYS A 164 13.38 8.21 -0.35
C CYS A 164 13.05 7.54 -1.68
N CYS A 165 11.83 7.02 -1.84
CA CYS A 165 11.36 6.43 -3.09
C CYS A 165 9.83 6.37 -3.09
N ASN A 166 9.25 6.06 -4.24
CA ASN A 166 7.84 5.71 -4.31
C ASN A 166 7.66 4.21 -4.04
N LEU A 167 6.47 3.87 -3.53
CA LEU A 167 6.05 2.50 -3.31
C LEU A 167 6.00 1.75 -4.66
N VAL A 168 6.56 0.54 -4.67
CA VAL A 168 6.37 -0.42 -5.76
C VAL A 168 5.31 -1.42 -5.35
N VAL A 169 4.40 -1.73 -6.27
CA VAL A 169 3.30 -2.67 -6.04
C VAL A 169 3.35 -3.82 -7.04
N THR A 170 2.93 -5.01 -6.62
CA THR A 170 2.56 -6.10 -7.53
C THR A 170 1.08 -5.97 -7.87
N MET A 171 0.71 -6.19 -9.13
CA MET A 171 -0.69 -6.24 -9.56
C MET A 171 -1.06 -7.67 -9.90
N ARG A 172 -2.22 -8.12 -9.40
CA ARG A 172 -2.83 -9.38 -9.84
C ARG A 172 -4.29 -9.16 -10.21
N PRO A 173 -4.74 -9.65 -11.38
CA PRO A 173 -6.16 -9.68 -11.71
C PRO A 173 -6.90 -10.68 -10.82
N ILE A 174 -7.95 -10.23 -10.14
CA ILE A 174 -8.78 -11.07 -9.27
C ILE A 174 -10.24 -10.95 -9.72
N PRO A 175 -10.96 -12.05 -9.97
CA PRO A 175 -12.40 -11.99 -10.25
C PRO A 175 -13.13 -11.21 -9.17
N GLU A 176 -14.03 -10.30 -9.54
CA GLU A 176 -14.74 -9.43 -8.58
C GLU A 176 -15.39 -10.23 -7.44
N SER A 177 -16.02 -11.37 -7.77
CA SER A 177 -16.67 -12.29 -6.82
C SER A 177 -15.72 -12.93 -5.81
N LYS A 178 -14.40 -12.84 -6.02
CA LYS A 178 -13.34 -13.38 -5.16
C LYS A 178 -12.55 -12.31 -4.41
N LEU A 179 -12.85 -11.02 -4.58
CA LEU A 179 -12.13 -9.94 -3.89
C LEU A 179 -12.14 -10.11 -2.38
N ASN A 180 -13.32 -10.37 -1.80
CA ASN A 180 -13.45 -10.55 -0.36
C ASN A 180 -12.61 -11.73 0.16
N THR A 181 -12.65 -12.85 -0.57
CA THR A 181 -11.83 -14.04 -0.27
C THR A 181 -10.33 -13.75 -0.38
N ALA A 182 -9.92 -12.97 -1.39
CA ALA A 182 -8.52 -12.59 -1.59
C ALA A 182 -8.00 -11.74 -0.42
N VAL A 183 -8.78 -10.76 0.01
CA VAL A 183 -8.44 -9.92 1.16
C VAL A 183 -8.34 -10.76 2.44
N GLN A 184 -9.32 -11.63 2.69
CA GLN A 184 -9.31 -12.49 3.88
C GLN A 184 -8.12 -13.47 3.90
N ALA A 185 -7.75 -14.02 2.74
CA ALA A 185 -6.63 -14.96 2.64
C ALA A 185 -5.25 -14.30 2.84
N THR A 186 -5.16 -12.98 2.64
CA THR A 186 -3.86 -12.27 2.55
C THR A 186 -3.62 -11.29 3.69
N SER A 187 -4.67 -10.73 4.29
CA SER A 187 -4.55 -9.67 5.31
C SER A 187 -3.72 -10.06 6.54
N GLU A 188 -3.76 -11.33 6.95
CA GLU A 188 -3.01 -11.83 8.12
C GLU A 188 -1.53 -12.11 7.79
N LEU A 189 -1.15 -12.13 6.51
CA LEU A 189 0.23 -12.39 6.08
C LEU A 189 1.10 -11.14 6.14
N LYS A 190 1.20 -10.51 7.32
CA LYS A 190 1.91 -9.23 7.53
C LYS A 190 3.38 -9.29 7.07
N GLU A 191 4.04 -10.43 7.27
CA GLU A 191 5.42 -10.66 6.82
C GLU A 191 5.56 -10.94 5.31
N ALA A 192 4.45 -10.97 4.57
CA ALA A 192 4.39 -11.19 3.12
C ALA A 192 3.43 -10.20 2.44
N HIS A 193 3.56 -8.92 2.79
CA HIS A 193 2.83 -7.75 2.28
C HIS A 193 1.38 -7.56 2.76
N GLY A 194 0.77 -8.57 3.39
CA GLY A 194 -0.52 -8.43 4.06
C GLY A 194 -1.69 -8.14 3.11
N ALA A 195 -2.56 -7.23 3.53
CA ALA A 195 -3.75 -6.84 2.79
C ALA A 195 -3.40 -6.10 1.48
N PRO A 196 -4.28 -6.12 0.46
CA PRO A 196 -4.10 -5.26 -0.69
C PRO A 196 -4.04 -3.79 -0.27
N ILE A 197 -3.19 -3.02 -0.94
CA ILE A 197 -3.08 -1.58 -0.75
C ILE A 197 -4.02 -0.80 -1.66
N HIS A 198 -4.50 -1.43 -2.75
CA HIS A 198 -5.46 -0.83 -3.68
C HIS A 198 -6.25 -1.89 -4.45
N MET A 199 -7.49 -1.58 -4.82
CA MET A 199 -8.37 -2.44 -5.63
C MET A 199 -9.22 -1.57 -6.57
N GLY A 200 -9.10 -1.81 -7.87
CA GLY A 200 -9.79 -1.01 -8.89
C GLY A 200 -8.83 -0.16 -9.70
N ASP A 201 -9.27 1.03 -10.08
CA ASP A 201 -8.63 1.85 -11.12
C ASP A 201 -7.14 2.13 -10.84
N PRO A 202 -6.22 1.72 -11.74
CA PRO A 202 -4.78 1.89 -11.55
C PRO A 202 -4.33 3.35 -11.54
N GLY A 203 -5.10 4.26 -12.14
CA GLY A 203 -4.82 5.68 -12.21
C GLY A 203 -4.78 6.35 -10.83
N LEU A 204 -5.54 5.82 -9.86
CA LEU A 204 -5.49 6.26 -8.46
C LEU A 204 -4.14 6.00 -7.78
N LEU A 205 -3.34 5.06 -8.29
CA LEU A 205 -1.95 4.84 -7.89
C LEU A 205 -0.93 5.55 -8.79
N GLY A 206 -1.39 6.35 -9.76
CA GLY A 206 -0.55 6.97 -10.79
C GLY A 206 -0.13 6.02 -11.93
N ILE A 207 -0.71 4.83 -12.02
CA ILE A 207 -0.37 3.84 -13.05
C ILE A 207 -1.28 4.04 -14.27
N GLN A 208 -0.70 4.51 -15.37
CA GLN A 208 -1.46 4.90 -16.57
C GLN A 208 -1.74 3.74 -17.55
N ASP A 209 -0.88 2.72 -17.57
CA ASP A 209 -0.94 1.64 -18.56
C ASP A 209 -0.48 0.31 -17.95
N LEU A 210 -1.43 -0.58 -17.67
CA LEU A 210 -1.14 -1.91 -17.11
C LEU A 210 -0.35 -2.80 -18.09
N SER A 211 -0.31 -2.51 -19.39
CA SER A 211 0.48 -3.29 -20.35
C SER A 211 1.99 -3.03 -20.26
N LYS A 212 2.42 -2.01 -19.50
CA LYS A 212 3.82 -1.58 -19.35
C LYS A 212 4.25 -1.61 -17.89
N PRO A 213 4.47 -2.78 -17.28
CA PRO A 213 5.01 -2.85 -15.93
C PRO A 213 6.45 -2.32 -15.88
N ASP A 214 6.81 -1.67 -14.78
CA ASP A 214 8.20 -1.24 -14.51
C ASP A 214 9.12 -2.44 -14.27
N TYR A 215 8.58 -3.52 -13.69
CA TYR A 215 9.29 -4.78 -13.50
C TYR A 215 8.38 -5.99 -13.75
N GLY A 216 8.99 -7.10 -14.18
CA GLY A 216 8.28 -8.33 -14.50
C GLY A 216 7.70 -8.29 -15.91
N ASP A 217 6.64 -9.06 -16.11
CA ASP A 217 6.00 -9.25 -17.42
C ASP A 217 4.55 -8.74 -17.37
N PRO A 218 3.99 -8.26 -18.49
CA PRO A 218 2.59 -7.84 -18.54
C PRO A 218 1.65 -9.03 -18.34
N VAL A 219 0.71 -8.90 -17.41
CA VAL A 219 -0.33 -9.90 -17.10
C VAL A 219 -1.67 -9.43 -17.67
N HIS A 220 -2.30 -10.26 -18.49
CA HIS A 220 -3.59 -9.93 -19.08
C HIS A 220 -4.75 -10.26 -18.12
N LEU A 221 -5.69 -9.32 -17.98
CA LEU A 221 -6.93 -9.49 -17.23
C LEU A 221 -7.94 -10.30 -18.05
N HIS A 222 -8.77 -11.11 -17.38
CA HIS A 222 -9.98 -11.66 -18.00
C HIS A 222 -11.19 -10.74 -17.77
N PRO A 223 -12.25 -10.84 -18.59
CA PRO A 223 -13.50 -10.13 -18.33
C PRO A 223 -14.01 -10.39 -16.89
N GLY A 224 -14.30 -9.32 -16.15
CA GLY A 224 -14.74 -9.37 -14.75
C GLY A 224 -13.62 -9.51 -13.71
N ASP A 225 -12.36 -9.57 -14.14
CA ASP A 225 -11.22 -9.41 -13.22
C ASP A 225 -11.06 -7.92 -12.84
N ILE A 226 -10.85 -7.68 -11.55
CA ILE A 226 -10.47 -6.38 -10.99
C ILE A 226 -8.95 -6.40 -10.75
N PRO A 227 -8.21 -5.36 -11.17
CA PRO A 227 -6.81 -5.23 -10.81
C PRO A 227 -6.67 -4.94 -9.31
N VAL A 228 -5.92 -5.80 -8.62
CA VAL A 228 -5.66 -5.68 -7.18
C VAL A 228 -4.16 -5.55 -6.94
N PHE A 229 -3.78 -4.62 -6.07
CA PHE A 229 -2.39 -4.24 -5.85
C PHE A 229 -1.96 -4.55 -4.42
N TRP A 230 -0.78 -5.16 -4.29
CA TRP A 230 -0.12 -5.38 -3.00
C TRP A 230 1.24 -4.69 -2.99
N ALA A 231 1.66 -4.22 -1.83
CA ALA A 231 3.01 -3.73 -1.64
C ALA A 231 4.05 -4.78 -2.09
N CYS A 232 5.20 -4.33 -2.59
CA CYS A 232 6.22 -5.21 -3.13
C CYS A 232 7.59 -4.92 -2.52
N GLY A 233 8.34 -5.98 -2.22
CA GLY A 233 9.72 -5.89 -1.74
C GLY A 233 10.70 -5.25 -2.73
N VAL A 234 10.34 -5.10 -4.01
CA VAL A 234 11.09 -4.32 -5.01
C VAL A 234 11.17 -2.83 -4.62
N THR A 235 10.30 -2.35 -3.73
CA THR A 235 10.46 -1.03 -3.09
C THR A 235 11.84 -0.88 -2.43
N GLY A 236 12.42 -1.96 -1.90
CA GLY A 236 13.77 -1.94 -1.33
C GLY A 236 14.85 -1.71 -2.39
N VAL A 237 14.62 -2.18 -3.63
CA VAL A 237 15.52 -1.92 -4.76
C VAL A 237 15.45 -0.45 -5.17
N GLU A 238 14.26 0.16 -5.20
CA GLU A 238 14.11 1.60 -5.44
C GLU A 238 14.83 2.44 -4.37
N ALA A 239 14.70 2.03 -3.10
CA ALA A 239 15.41 2.70 -2.01
C ALA A 239 16.94 2.64 -2.19
N VAL A 240 17.47 1.49 -2.64
CA VAL A 240 18.91 1.33 -2.97
C VAL A 240 19.32 2.23 -4.15
N ILE A 241 18.52 2.26 -5.22
CA ILE A 241 18.77 3.11 -6.39
C ILE A 241 18.83 4.59 -5.97
N ASN A 242 17.86 5.05 -5.17
CA ASN A 242 17.73 6.46 -4.83
C ASN A 242 18.72 6.93 -3.76
N CYS A 243 19.15 6.05 -2.84
CA CYS A 243 20.15 6.42 -1.84
C CYS A 243 21.54 6.67 -2.45
N LYS A 244 21.79 6.18 -3.68
CA LYS A 244 23.03 6.36 -4.45
C LYS A 244 24.30 6.02 -3.66
N ALA A 245 24.22 4.99 -2.82
CA ALA A 245 25.36 4.47 -2.09
C ALA A 245 26.51 4.11 -3.06
N PRO A 246 27.79 4.30 -2.67
CA PRO A 246 28.92 3.95 -3.54
C PRO A 246 28.89 2.49 -4.01
N LEU A 247 28.43 1.58 -3.14
CA LEU A 247 28.26 0.17 -3.46
C LEU A 247 27.10 -0.39 -2.63
N ALA A 248 26.22 -1.14 -3.29
CA ALA A 248 25.15 -1.90 -2.67
C ALA A 248 24.90 -3.18 -3.46
N PHE A 249 24.33 -4.19 -2.79
CA PHE A 249 23.89 -5.41 -3.45
C PHE A 249 22.44 -5.72 -3.11
N THR A 250 21.74 -6.34 -4.05
CA THR A 250 20.45 -6.97 -3.79
C THR A 250 20.46 -8.37 -4.38
N HIS A 251 19.50 -9.21 -4.02
CA HIS A 251 19.17 -10.34 -4.88
C HIS A 251 18.61 -9.84 -6.22
N SER A 252 18.77 -10.63 -7.30
CA SER A 252 18.02 -10.40 -8.54
C SER A 252 16.53 -10.70 -8.33
N PRO A 253 15.61 -9.96 -8.98
CA PRO A 253 14.18 -10.31 -8.96
C PRO A 253 13.94 -11.79 -9.30
N GLY A 254 13.16 -12.48 -8.46
CA GLY A 254 12.91 -13.90 -8.60
C GLY A 254 14.01 -14.83 -8.04
N CYS A 255 15.13 -14.31 -7.55
CA CYS A 255 16.27 -15.08 -7.01
C CYS A 255 16.42 -14.94 -5.49
N MET A 256 15.32 -15.06 -4.75
CA MET A 256 15.25 -14.78 -3.31
C MET A 256 16.10 -15.75 -2.46
N PHE A 257 16.43 -15.34 -1.24
CA PHE A 257 17.09 -16.22 -0.26
C PHE A 257 16.06 -17.15 0.39
N VAL A 258 16.32 -18.46 0.38
CA VAL A 258 15.40 -19.46 0.97
C VAL A 258 15.75 -19.70 2.45
N THR A 259 14.81 -19.45 3.35
CA THR A 259 15.00 -19.58 4.81
C THR A 259 14.63 -20.98 5.33
N ASP A 260 15.03 -21.30 6.56
CA ASP A 260 14.58 -22.48 7.31
C ASP A 260 13.24 -22.24 8.03
N LEU A 261 12.70 -21.00 7.98
CA LEU A 261 11.42 -20.66 8.59
C LEU A 261 10.26 -21.23 7.76
N LYS A 262 9.27 -21.82 8.44
CA LYS A 262 8.04 -22.27 7.78
C LYS A 262 7.12 -21.08 7.50
N ASN A 263 6.35 -21.18 6.43
CA ASN A 263 5.25 -20.25 6.19
C ASN A 263 4.21 -20.37 7.32
N ASP A 264 3.66 -19.23 7.75
CA ASP A 264 2.64 -19.22 8.78
C ASP A 264 1.37 -19.92 8.26
N SER A 265 0.77 -20.75 9.11
CA SER A 265 -0.55 -21.32 8.84
C SER A 265 -1.61 -20.26 9.14
N VAL A 266 -2.32 -19.80 8.12
CA VAL A 266 -3.45 -18.88 8.29
C VAL A 266 -4.53 -19.59 9.11
N GLY A 267 -4.83 -19.09 10.31
CA GLY A 267 -5.99 -19.49 11.08
C GLY A 267 -7.26 -18.88 10.50
N SER A 268 -8.34 -19.65 10.41
CA SER A 268 -9.65 -19.12 10.01
C SER A 268 -10.22 -18.26 11.14
N LEU A 269 -10.15 -16.94 10.99
CA LEU A 269 -10.81 -16.00 11.90
C LEU A 269 -12.30 -15.92 11.57
N ARG A 270 -13.15 -16.12 12.57
CA ARG A 270 -14.57 -15.74 12.46
C ARG A 270 -14.65 -14.21 12.45
N GLY A 271 -15.22 -13.62 11.40
CA GLY A 271 -15.44 -12.18 11.29
C GLY A 271 -14.31 -11.38 10.62
N GLY A 272 -13.63 -11.95 9.63
CA GLY A 272 -12.56 -11.30 8.87
C GLY A 272 -12.97 -10.02 8.10
N PRO A 273 -12.00 -9.36 7.44
CA PRO A 273 -12.25 -8.14 6.68
C PRO A 273 -13.31 -8.32 5.59
N GLN A 274 -13.99 -7.23 5.28
CA GLN A 274 -15.03 -7.11 4.26
C GLN A 274 -14.57 -6.13 3.18
N VAL A 275 -14.88 -6.45 1.91
CA VAL A 275 -14.62 -5.57 0.76
C VAL A 275 -15.91 -4.89 0.32
N HIS A 276 -15.84 -3.57 0.10
CA HIS A 276 -16.97 -2.75 -0.35
C HIS A 276 -16.57 -1.92 -1.56
N CYS A 277 -17.41 -1.91 -2.60
CA CYS A 277 -17.28 -0.96 -3.70
C CYS A 277 -17.71 0.43 -3.22
N ILE A 278 -16.80 1.39 -3.30
CA ILE A 278 -17.00 2.78 -2.84
C ILE A 278 -17.14 3.76 -4.02
N SER A 279 -16.70 3.38 -5.21
CA SER A 279 -16.89 4.15 -6.45
C SER A 279 -16.93 3.21 -7.65
N GLN A 280 -17.76 3.54 -8.64
CA GLN A 280 -17.85 2.80 -9.91
C GLN A 280 -17.09 3.51 -11.05
N ASP A 281 -16.85 4.82 -10.93
CA ASP A 281 -16.15 5.62 -11.92
C ASP A 281 -15.37 6.78 -11.24
N PRO A 282 -14.04 6.66 -11.06
CA PRO A 282 -13.25 5.46 -11.33
C PRO A 282 -13.63 4.32 -10.37
N LEU A 283 -13.49 3.07 -10.83
CA LEU A 283 -13.79 1.89 -10.02
C LEU A 283 -12.86 1.83 -8.80
N HIS A 284 -13.40 1.73 -7.60
CA HIS A 284 -12.60 1.70 -6.38
C HIS A 284 -13.29 0.89 -5.29
N PHE A 285 -12.55 -0.05 -4.70
CA PHE A 285 -13.00 -0.84 -3.55
C PHE A 285 -12.17 -0.51 -2.31
N SER A 286 -12.80 -0.58 -1.15
CA SER A 286 -12.16 -0.40 0.15
C SER A 286 -12.36 -1.63 1.04
N VAL A 287 -11.53 -1.73 2.08
CA VAL A 287 -11.55 -2.82 3.07
C VAL A 287 -11.93 -2.27 4.44
N VAL A 288 -12.75 -3.01 5.17
CA VAL A 288 -13.15 -2.68 6.54
C VAL A 288 -13.21 -3.94 7.40
N SER A 289 -12.90 -3.85 8.69
CA SER A 289 -13.15 -4.97 9.60
C SER A 289 -14.66 -5.19 9.77
N ALA A 290 -15.08 -6.43 9.99
CA ALA A 290 -16.49 -6.72 10.23
C ALA A 290 -17.05 -5.94 11.44
N GLU A 291 -16.22 -5.76 12.48
CA GLU A 291 -16.59 -4.98 13.66
C GLU A 291 -16.82 -3.50 13.35
N ALA A 292 -15.92 -2.86 12.59
CA ALA A 292 -16.07 -1.47 12.22
C ALA A 292 -17.29 -1.27 11.30
N ALA A 293 -17.48 -2.16 10.32
CA ALA A 293 -18.67 -2.13 9.46
C ALA A 293 -19.96 -2.23 10.29
N GLN A 294 -20.01 -3.14 11.27
CA GLN A 294 -21.17 -3.30 12.14
C GLN A 294 -21.45 -2.05 12.97
N LYS A 295 -20.41 -1.43 13.56
CA LYS A 295 -20.53 -0.19 14.32
C LYS A 295 -21.09 0.95 13.46
N ILE A 296 -20.59 1.09 12.23
CA ILE A 296 -21.05 2.12 11.30
C ILE A 296 -22.51 1.89 10.88
N LYS A 297 -22.90 0.64 10.59
CA LYS A 297 -24.30 0.29 10.27
C LYS A 297 -25.25 0.55 11.44
N THR A 298 -24.80 0.30 12.67
CA THR A 298 -25.57 0.66 13.88
C THR A 298 -25.74 2.18 13.98
N LEU A 299 -24.69 2.97 13.72
CA LEU A 299 -24.79 4.44 13.68
C LEU A 299 -25.73 4.92 12.58
N GLU A 300 -25.66 4.35 11.37
CA GLU A 300 -26.56 4.67 10.26
C GLU A 300 -28.03 4.42 10.63
N THR A 301 -28.31 3.31 11.32
CA THR A 301 -29.65 3.00 11.83
C THR A 301 -30.12 4.03 12.86
N LEU A 302 -29.25 4.43 13.79
CA LEU A 302 -29.57 5.42 14.82
C LEU A 302 -29.82 6.82 14.25
N ILE A 303 -29.02 7.24 13.27
CA ILE A 303 -29.20 8.51 12.55
C ILE A 303 -30.53 8.52 11.79
N GLY A 304 -30.98 7.36 11.35
CA GLY A 304 -32.29 7.17 10.70
C GLY A 304 -33.49 7.28 11.61
N VAL A 305 -33.27 7.25 12.93
CA VAL A 305 -34.34 7.51 13.88
C VAL A 305 -34.72 8.98 13.74
N ASP A 306 -35.94 9.22 13.30
CA ASP A 306 -36.47 10.55 13.01
C ASP A 306 -37.52 10.94 14.04
N PRO A 307 -37.12 11.23 15.30
CA PRO A 307 -38.06 11.49 16.39
C PRO A 307 -38.90 12.76 16.17
N GLY A 308 -38.43 13.66 15.30
CA GLY A 308 -39.13 14.88 14.92
C GLY A 308 -40.00 14.73 13.68
N GLU A 309 -40.14 13.52 13.12
CA GLU A 309 -40.92 13.23 11.92
C GLU A 309 -40.59 14.16 10.72
N ARG A 310 -39.30 14.49 10.55
CA ARG A 310 -38.80 15.41 9.51
C ARG A 310 -38.75 14.79 8.11
N GLY A 311 -39.05 13.50 7.98
CA GLY A 311 -38.98 12.75 6.72
C GLY A 311 -37.58 12.24 6.37
N ILE A 312 -36.66 12.14 7.35
CA ILE A 312 -35.25 11.76 7.11
C ILE A 312 -35.13 10.34 6.55
N ILE A 313 -36.08 9.46 6.87
CA ILE A 313 -36.08 8.07 6.40
C ILE A 313 -36.02 7.96 4.87
N HIS A 314 -36.56 8.96 4.14
CA HIS A 314 -36.52 8.99 2.67
C HIS A 314 -35.16 9.38 2.10
N LEU A 315 -34.30 10.01 2.91
CA LEU A 315 -32.93 10.37 2.55
C LEU A 315 -31.97 9.22 2.81
N GLN A 316 -32.37 8.22 3.59
CA GLN A 316 -31.52 7.10 3.93
C GLN A 316 -31.36 6.14 2.77
N ARG A 317 -30.11 5.78 2.50
CA ARG A 317 -29.74 4.70 1.61
C ARG A 317 -28.84 3.75 2.36
N GLN A 318 -29.18 2.47 2.29
CA GLN A 318 -28.45 1.44 3.01
C GLN A 318 -26.96 1.45 2.63
N ASP A 319 -26.09 1.41 3.65
CA ASP A 319 -24.64 1.38 3.55
C ASP A 319 -23.99 2.63 2.92
N GLU A 320 -24.72 3.73 2.69
CA GLU A 320 -24.12 4.96 2.17
C GLU A 320 -23.18 5.60 3.20
N LEU A 321 -23.52 5.57 4.50
CA LEU A 321 -22.61 6.07 5.55
C LEU A 321 -21.31 5.26 5.57
N LEU A 322 -21.41 3.94 5.46
CA LEU A 322 -20.24 3.06 5.38
C LEU A 322 -19.37 3.40 4.18
N LYS A 323 -19.97 3.51 2.99
CA LYS A 323 -19.22 3.86 1.77
C LYS A 323 -18.58 5.25 1.87
N ALA A 324 -19.26 6.23 2.44
CA ALA A 324 -18.73 7.57 2.66
C ALA A 324 -17.53 7.55 3.62
N CYS A 325 -17.64 6.85 4.77
CA CYS A 325 -16.52 6.67 5.71
C CYS A 325 -15.32 6.01 5.02
N LEU A 326 -15.56 4.98 4.21
CA LEU A 326 -14.51 4.29 3.49
C LEU A 326 -13.87 5.17 2.41
N ALA A 327 -14.65 5.92 1.64
CA ALA A 327 -14.12 6.86 0.65
C ALA A 327 -13.24 7.94 1.31
N ILE A 328 -13.72 8.55 2.41
CA ILE A 328 -12.97 9.56 3.17
C ILE A 328 -11.67 9.00 3.75
N SER A 329 -11.65 7.71 4.14
CA SER A 329 -10.43 7.08 4.66
C SER A 329 -9.27 7.12 3.66
N HIS A 330 -9.55 6.99 2.35
CA HIS A 330 -8.58 7.05 1.27
C HIS A 330 -8.20 8.47 0.83
N ALA A 331 -9.00 9.48 1.18
CA ALA A 331 -8.76 10.86 0.77
C ALA A 331 -7.60 11.49 1.56
N GLN A 332 -6.65 12.15 0.87
CA GLN A 332 -5.60 12.94 1.53
C GLN A 332 -6.10 14.35 1.89
N SER A 333 -6.95 14.90 1.04
CA SER A 333 -7.54 16.23 1.14
C SER A 333 -9.06 16.09 1.09
N VAL A 334 -9.81 16.96 1.77
CA VAL A 334 -11.28 16.91 1.81
C VAL A 334 -11.83 18.33 1.77
N LEU A 335 -12.80 18.56 0.89
CA LEU A 335 -13.60 19.79 0.86
C LEU A 335 -14.93 19.56 1.56
N ILE A 336 -15.21 20.35 2.59
CA ILE A 336 -16.48 20.35 3.32
C ILE A 336 -17.35 21.48 2.78
N THR A 337 -18.55 21.16 2.33
CA THR A 337 -19.52 22.16 1.85
C THR A 337 -20.54 22.48 2.94
N THR A 338 -20.74 23.77 3.24
CA THR A 338 -21.73 24.29 4.21
C THR A 338 -22.24 25.66 3.76
N GLY A 339 -23.41 26.13 4.19
CA GLY A 339 -23.92 27.46 3.78
C GLY A 339 -25.19 27.41 2.93
N PHE A 340 -26.23 26.75 3.44
CA PHE A 340 -27.57 26.84 2.84
C PHE A 340 -28.50 27.60 3.79
N PRO A 341 -28.40 28.94 3.88
CA PRO A 341 -29.22 29.71 4.80
C PRO A 341 -30.69 29.67 4.39
N THR A 342 -31.55 29.20 5.29
CA THR A 342 -33.00 29.14 5.09
C THR A 342 -33.66 30.53 5.14
N HIS A 343 -33.02 31.50 5.81
CA HIS A 343 -33.49 32.88 5.97
C HIS A 343 -32.51 33.91 5.39
N PHE A 344 -32.39 33.93 4.06
CA PHE A 344 -31.44 34.76 3.30
C PHE A 344 -31.58 36.29 3.45
N THR A 345 -32.56 36.78 4.21
CA THR A 345 -32.82 38.20 4.49
C THR A 345 -32.28 38.68 5.85
N TYR A 346 -31.72 37.81 6.67
CA TYR A 346 -31.20 38.13 8.02
C TYR A 346 -29.68 38.34 8.02
N GLU A 347 -29.17 39.11 8.98
CA GLU A 347 -27.74 39.36 9.19
C GLU A 347 -27.39 39.18 10.69
N PRO A 348 -26.64 38.12 11.07
CA PRO A 348 -26.14 37.06 10.21
C PRO A 348 -27.28 36.17 9.66
N PRO A 349 -27.09 35.51 8.52
CA PRO A 349 -28.07 34.55 8.00
C PRO A 349 -28.30 33.42 9.03
N GLU A 350 -29.56 33.03 9.25
CA GLU A 350 -29.87 31.94 10.18
C GLU A 350 -29.52 30.58 9.54
N GLU A 351 -28.47 29.95 10.07
CA GLU A 351 -28.15 28.53 9.90
C GLU A 351 -27.56 28.05 11.23
N ASN A 352 -28.23 27.11 11.91
CA ASN A 352 -27.92 26.77 13.30
C ASN A 352 -27.19 25.43 13.48
N ASP A 353 -27.31 24.50 12.53
CA ASP A 353 -26.74 23.15 12.60
C ASP A 353 -25.59 22.91 11.60
N GLY A 354 -25.61 23.58 10.45
CA GLY A 354 -24.57 23.48 9.41
C GLY A 354 -23.15 23.80 9.91
N PRO A 355 -22.87 25.01 10.41
CA PRO A 355 -21.52 25.40 10.82
C PRO A 355 -20.92 24.53 11.94
N PRO A 356 -21.63 24.18 13.03
CA PRO A 356 -21.10 23.27 14.05
C PRO A 356 -20.77 21.87 13.50
N GLY A 357 -21.61 21.33 12.61
CA GLY A 357 -21.37 20.05 11.95
C GLY A 357 -20.12 20.07 11.06
N ALA A 358 -19.97 21.12 10.24
CA ALA A 358 -18.80 21.31 9.38
C ALA A 358 -17.50 21.41 10.20
N LEU A 359 -17.52 22.16 11.32
CA LEU A 359 -16.37 22.24 12.22
C LEU A 359 -16.01 20.90 12.87
N ALA A 360 -17.01 20.13 13.32
CA ALA A 360 -16.77 18.82 13.92
C ALA A 360 -16.11 17.85 12.92
N ILE A 361 -16.59 17.83 11.67
CA ILE A 361 -15.98 17.06 10.59
C ILE A 361 -14.55 17.54 10.34
N ALA A 362 -14.33 18.86 10.26
CA ALA A 362 -12.99 19.41 10.05
C ALA A 362 -12.01 19.05 11.18
N ALA A 363 -12.46 19.09 12.44
CA ALA A 363 -11.67 18.72 13.60
C ALA A 363 -11.26 17.23 13.55
N ILE A 364 -12.20 16.34 13.21
CA ILE A 364 -11.94 14.90 13.06
C ILE A 364 -10.93 14.66 11.93
N LEU A 365 -11.12 15.29 10.77
CA LEU A 365 -10.22 15.12 9.63
C LEU A 365 -8.81 15.67 9.90
N GLN A 366 -8.68 16.81 10.59
CA GLN A 366 -7.37 17.33 11.04
C GLN A 366 -6.69 16.38 12.04
N ALA A 367 -7.46 15.76 12.95
CA ALA A 367 -6.92 14.77 13.89
C ALA A 367 -6.44 13.50 13.17
N LEU A 368 -7.02 13.18 12.01
CA LEU A 368 -6.56 12.13 11.09
C LEU A 368 -5.47 12.62 10.12
N GLU A 369 -4.90 13.81 10.36
CA GLU A 369 -3.82 14.41 9.56
C GLU A 369 -4.17 14.63 8.08
N LYS A 370 -5.46 14.77 7.77
CA LYS A 370 -5.92 15.11 6.41
C LYS A 370 -5.89 16.62 6.19
N ASP A 371 -5.68 17.01 4.93
CA ASP A 371 -5.89 18.39 4.51
C ASP A 371 -7.38 18.67 4.37
N VAL A 372 -7.83 19.81 4.88
CA VAL A 372 -9.25 20.15 4.95
C VAL A 372 -9.43 21.57 4.49
N ALA A 373 -10.44 21.81 3.66
CA ALA A 373 -10.96 23.14 3.37
C ALA A 373 -12.47 23.14 3.57
N ILE A 374 -13.03 24.30 3.88
CA ILE A 374 -14.47 24.52 3.92
C ILE A 374 -14.83 25.45 2.76
N VAL A 375 -15.84 25.08 1.97
CA VAL A 375 -16.47 25.97 1.01
C VAL A 375 -17.83 26.41 1.53
N THR A 376 -18.09 27.71 1.49
CA THR A 376 -19.37 28.29 1.89
C THR A 376 -19.82 29.40 0.96
N ASP A 377 -21.08 29.78 1.07
CA ASP A 377 -21.61 30.91 0.30
C ASP A 377 -20.98 32.23 0.78
N GLN A 378 -20.91 33.21 -0.12
CA GLN A 378 -20.22 34.48 0.16
C GLN A 378 -20.81 35.22 1.38
N ARG A 379 -22.09 35.01 1.72
CA ARG A 379 -22.76 35.70 2.82
C ARG A 379 -22.46 35.06 4.16
N ALA A 380 -22.25 33.74 4.19
CA ALA A 380 -21.86 33.01 5.40
C ALA A 380 -20.35 33.07 5.69
N MET A 381 -19.54 33.71 4.84
CA MET A 381 -18.08 33.80 5.01
C MET A 381 -17.67 34.42 6.35
N ASP A 382 -18.23 35.57 6.73
CA ASP A 382 -17.85 36.26 7.97
C ASP A 382 -18.29 35.50 9.23
N LEU A 383 -19.45 34.85 9.17
CA LEU A 383 -19.95 33.99 10.24
C LEU A 383 -19.01 32.79 10.43
N ASN A 384 -18.76 32.02 9.36
CA ASN A 384 -17.89 30.84 9.41
C ASN A 384 -16.45 31.21 9.82
N LYS A 385 -15.94 32.36 9.35
CA LYS A 385 -14.61 32.83 9.74
C LYS A 385 -14.51 33.07 11.24
N LYS A 386 -15.47 33.79 11.84
CA LYS A 386 -15.49 34.03 13.30
C LYS A 386 -15.61 32.71 14.07
N ILE A 387 -16.47 31.82 13.62
CA ILE A 387 -16.67 30.48 14.20
C ILE A 387 -15.37 29.66 14.17
N ILE A 388 -14.64 29.66 13.05
CA ILE A 388 -13.34 28.98 12.91
C ILE A 388 -12.29 29.60 13.84
N GLU A 389 -12.21 30.94 13.90
CA GLU A 389 -11.28 31.66 14.77
C GLU A 389 -11.52 31.32 16.25
N GLU A 390 -12.78 31.35 16.68
CA GLU A 390 -13.17 31.00 18.05
C GLU A 390 -12.92 29.51 18.34
N ALA A 391 -13.22 28.61 17.40
CA ALA A 391 -12.94 27.17 17.56
C ALA A 391 -11.44 26.88 17.73
N VAL A 392 -10.56 27.64 17.07
CA VAL A 392 -9.11 27.55 17.30
C VAL A 392 -8.74 28.09 18.68
N GLN A 393 -9.29 29.23 19.11
CA GLN A 393 -9.04 29.81 20.43
C GLN A 393 -9.47 28.87 21.57
N LEU A 394 -10.59 28.17 21.39
CA LEU A 394 -11.12 27.19 22.34
C LEU A 394 -10.40 25.82 22.27
N GLY A 395 -9.49 25.63 21.31
CA GLY A 395 -8.76 24.37 21.13
C GLY A 395 -9.59 23.23 20.52
N ILE A 396 -10.76 23.53 19.94
CA ILE A 396 -11.59 22.58 19.20
C ILE A 396 -10.91 22.22 17.88
N LEU A 397 -10.37 23.23 17.19
CA LEU A 397 -9.53 23.05 16.00
C LEU A 397 -8.05 23.19 16.36
N LYS A 398 -7.22 22.27 15.86
CA LYS A 398 -5.76 22.31 16.06
C LYS A 398 -5.13 23.47 15.29
N LYS A 399 -5.65 23.77 14.11
CA LYS A 399 -5.20 24.87 13.24
C LYS A 399 -6.41 25.46 12.48
N PRO A 400 -6.36 26.74 12.07
CA PRO A 400 -7.42 27.32 11.25
C PRO A 400 -7.61 26.51 9.95
N VAL A 401 -8.86 26.38 9.52
CA VAL A 401 -9.25 25.69 8.29
C VAL A 401 -9.40 26.72 7.17
N PRO A 402 -8.78 26.53 5.99
CA PRO A 402 -9.03 27.35 4.81
C PRO A 402 -10.54 27.46 4.52
N LEU A 403 -11.04 28.69 4.48
CA LEU A 403 -12.43 29.00 4.14
C LEU A 403 -12.48 29.62 2.74
N LEU A 404 -13.24 28.99 1.86
CA LEU A 404 -13.34 29.31 0.43
C LEU A 404 -14.77 29.68 0.08
N SER A 405 -14.93 30.49 -0.96
CA SER A 405 -16.22 30.67 -1.63
C SER A 405 -16.07 30.33 -3.10
N TYR A 406 -17.03 29.57 -3.63
CA TYR A 406 -17.07 29.21 -5.04
C TYR A 406 -17.92 30.22 -5.81
N GLN A 407 -17.38 30.76 -6.90
CA GLN A 407 -18.10 31.61 -7.84
C GLN A 407 -18.03 31.00 -9.24
N LYS A 408 -19.18 30.92 -9.91
CA LYS A 408 -19.26 30.43 -11.29
C LYS A 408 -19.03 31.59 -12.26
N GLU A 409 -17.83 31.66 -12.83
CA GLU A 409 -17.44 32.65 -13.83
C GLU A 409 -17.57 32.13 -15.27
N SER A 410 -17.35 30.83 -15.46
CA SER A 410 -17.43 30.13 -16.75
C SER A 410 -18.00 28.71 -16.59
N ALA A 411 -18.10 27.98 -17.70
CA ALA A 411 -18.47 26.56 -17.68
C ALA A 411 -17.43 25.70 -16.94
N ASP A 412 -16.15 26.11 -16.97
CA ASP A 412 -15.03 25.35 -16.42
C ASP A 412 -14.67 25.75 -14.97
N SER A 413 -15.34 26.76 -14.39
CA SER A 413 -15.03 27.24 -13.03
C SER A 413 -15.04 26.14 -11.98
N ALA A 414 -16.00 25.22 -12.04
CA ALA A 414 -16.07 24.10 -11.10
C ALA A 414 -14.85 23.18 -11.22
N LEU A 415 -14.42 22.90 -12.46
CA LEU A 415 -13.26 22.05 -12.71
C LEU A 415 -11.96 22.74 -12.27
N MET A 416 -11.82 24.04 -12.54
CA MET A 416 -10.69 24.85 -12.07
C MET A 416 -10.62 24.95 -10.54
N PHE A 417 -11.78 24.91 -9.87
CA PHE A 417 -11.89 24.96 -8.43
C PHE A 417 -11.59 23.60 -7.77
N LEU A 418 -12.12 22.51 -8.33
CA LEU A 418 -11.97 21.16 -7.76
C LEU A 418 -10.66 20.46 -8.18
N CYS A 419 -9.99 20.93 -9.24
CA CYS A 419 -8.80 20.31 -9.79
C CYS A 419 -7.63 21.29 -9.97
N ASP A 420 -6.41 20.76 -10.01
CA ASP A 420 -5.22 21.55 -10.34
C ASP A 420 -5.30 22.02 -11.80
N ASN A 421 -5.44 23.34 -12.00
CA ASN A 421 -5.58 23.97 -13.32
C ASN A 421 -6.65 23.31 -14.21
N GLY A 422 -7.73 22.82 -13.61
CA GLY A 422 -8.83 22.19 -14.34
C GLY A 422 -8.51 20.80 -14.90
N ASN A 423 -7.46 20.13 -14.42
CA ASN A 423 -7.13 18.77 -14.85
C ASN A 423 -7.87 17.71 -14.00
N PRO A 424 -8.87 16.98 -14.53
CA PRO A 424 -9.61 15.97 -13.78
C PRO A 424 -8.73 14.86 -13.18
N GLY A 425 -7.54 14.60 -13.76
CA GLY A 425 -6.58 13.63 -13.24
C GLY A 425 -5.76 14.12 -12.04
N ARG A 426 -5.97 15.37 -11.60
CA ARG A 426 -5.32 15.97 -10.44
C ARG A 426 -6.35 16.71 -9.57
N PRO A 427 -7.26 15.98 -8.91
CA PRO A 427 -8.20 16.58 -7.97
C PRO A 427 -7.47 17.22 -6.79
N ARG A 428 -7.99 18.35 -6.30
CA ARG A 428 -7.47 19.04 -5.10
C ARG A 428 -8.01 18.44 -3.80
N TYR A 429 -9.17 17.79 -3.87
CA TYR A 429 -9.95 17.27 -2.75
C TYR A 429 -10.54 15.91 -3.10
#